data_AF-A0A975XP03-F1
#
_entry.id   AF-A0A975XP03-F1
#
_cell.length_a   1.000
_cell.length_b   1.000
_cell.length_c   1.000
_cell.angle_alpha   90.00
_cell.angle_beta   90.00
_cell.angle_gamma   90.00
#
_symmetry.space_group_name_H-M   'P 1'
#
loop_
_entity.id
_entity.type
_entity.pdbx_description
1 polymer ?
#
loop_
_entity_poly.entity_id
_entity_poly.type
_entity_poly.pdbx_seq_one_letter_code
_entity_poly.pdbx_strand_id
1 'polypeptide(L)'
;MKKYFYKYDENLIKFLGYKDLVCKYSLDNDNINEAIYFATSSLDKHIKAFFNVKLSSKEILLGDFFSFEYYSLFLNDLSKLSLLSSVMKKNYLLLLKKDISNLEIIDLAISLPSLLFCLYNKEFSFDEKVFFLRNFYDCYKEYLSDLLKREVQLQTLIEEFNFLHA
;
A
#
# COMPACT_ATOMS: atom_id res chain seq x y z
N MET A 1 8.39 -0.65 32.10
CA MET A 1 8.85 -1.24 30.83
C MET A 1 8.52 -0.26 29.73
N LYS A 2 9.51 0.36 29.06
CA LYS A 2 9.23 1.22 27.90
C LYS A 2 8.74 0.31 26.77
N LYS A 3 7.45 0.34 26.45
CA LYS A 3 6.95 -0.29 25.23
C LYS A 3 7.51 0.52 24.06
N TYR A 4 8.55 0.00 23.41
CA TYR A 4 8.93 0.47 22.09
C TYR A 4 7.83 -0.02 21.13
N PHE A 5 6.76 0.76 20.98
CA PHE A 5 5.83 0.55 19.90
C PHE A 5 6.53 1.01 18.63
N TYR A 6 6.88 0.08 17.75
CA TYR A 6 7.23 0.45 16.38
C TYR A 6 5.95 1.02 15.76
N LYS A 7 5.97 2.32 15.46
CA LYS A 7 4.89 2.97 14.71
C LYS A 7 5.04 2.66 13.23
N TYR A 8 3.93 2.77 12.50
CA TYR A 8 3.96 2.80 11.03
C TYR A 8 4.90 3.93 10.53
N ASP A 9 5.39 3.83 9.31
CA ASP A 9 6.32 4.80 8.74
C ASP A 9 5.57 6.09 8.34
N GLU A 10 5.55 7.08 9.24
CA GLU A 10 4.86 8.36 9.02
C GLU A 10 5.33 9.09 7.75
N ASN A 11 6.60 8.96 7.39
CA ASN A 11 7.15 9.60 6.19
C ASN A 11 6.62 8.93 4.93
N LEU A 12 6.56 7.60 4.90
CA LEU A 12 5.93 6.84 3.82
C LEU A 12 4.47 7.22 3.65
N ILE A 13 3.71 7.26 4.76
CA ILE A 13 2.28 7.60 4.74
C ILE A 13 2.05 9.01 4.19
N LYS A 14 2.89 9.96 4.59
CA LYS A 14 2.85 11.33 4.06
C LYS A 14 3.22 11.36 2.58
N PHE A 15 4.29 10.69 2.18
CA PHE A 15 4.79 10.71 0.80
C PHE A 15 3.80 10.09 -0.18
N LEU A 16 3.13 9.00 0.21
CA LEU A 16 2.08 8.39 -0.60
C LEU A 16 0.82 9.26 -0.71
N GLY A 17 0.66 10.28 0.15
CA GLY A 17 -0.44 11.23 0.09
C GLY A 17 -1.66 10.85 0.93
N TYR A 18 -1.54 9.87 1.83
CA TYR A 18 -2.66 9.47 2.70
C TYR A 18 -3.11 10.59 3.63
N LYS A 19 -2.17 11.36 4.19
CA LYS A 19 -2.50 12.47 5.08
C LYS A 19 -3.31 13.55 4.35
N ASP A 20 -2.97 13.83 3.09
CA ASP A 20 -3.68 14.81 2.27
C ASP A 20 -5.11 14.36 2.00
N LEU A 21 -5.33 13.07 1.67
CA LEU A 21 -6.67 12.52 1.48
C LEU A 21 -7.49 12.50 2.78
N VAL A 22 -6.89 12.08 3.89
CA VAL A 22 -7.58 12.07 5.19
C VAL A 22 -8.05 13.47 5.57
N CYS A 23 -7.19 14.48 5.40
CA CYS A 23 -7.58 15.88 5.64
C CYS A 23 -8.63 16.37 4.65
N LYS A 24 -8.47 16.12 3.35
CA LYS A 24 -9.38 16.58 2.29
C LYS A 24 -10.80 16.01 2.44
N TYR A 25 -10.93 14.77 2.91
CA TYR A 25 -12.21 14.06 3.01
C TYR A 25 -12.74 13.92 4.43
N SER A 26 -12.09 14.51 5.44
CA SER A 26 -12.47 14.39 6.86
C SER A 26 -12.66 12.93 7.28
N LEU A 27 -11.63 12.12 7.02
CA LEU A 27 -11.63 10.69 7.36
C LEU A 27 -11.18 10.51 8.82
N ASP A 28 -12.12 10.69 9.76
CA ASP A 28 -11.78 10.92 11.18
C ASP A 28 -11.78 9.66 12.07
N ASN A 29 -11.76 8.46 11.48
CA ASN A 29 -11.65 7.21 12.23
C ASN A 29 -10.18 6.75 12.33
N ASP A 30 -9.57 7.07 13.48
CA ASP A 30 -8.16 6.75 13.75
C ASP A 30 -7.85 5.26 13.61
N ASN A 31 -8.72 4.36 14.08
CA ASN A 31 -8.48 2.92 13.97
C ASN A 31 -8.45 2.44 12.51
N ILE A 32 -9.34 2.95 11.64
CA ILE A 32 -9.34 2.61 10.22
C ILE A 32 -8.07 3.15 9.56
N ASN A 33 -7.74 4.41 9.83
CA ASN A 33 -6.56 5.07 9.25
C ASN A 33 -5.28 4.34 9.66
N GLU A 34 -5.10 4.08 10.96
CA GLU A 34 -3.93 3.38 11.48
C GLU A 34 -3.81 1.97 10.92
N ALA A 35 -4.90 1.22 10.78
CA ALA A 35 -4.87 -0.11 10.18
C ALA A 35 -4.36 -0.07 8.73
N ILE A 36 -4.82 0.92 7.94
CA ILE A 36 -4.32 1.13 6.57
C ILE A 36 -2.85 1.57 6.56
N TYR A 37 -2.42 2.38 7.53
CA TYR A 37 -1.03 2.83 7.61
C TYR A 37 -0.07 1.71 7.99
N PHE A 38 -0.46 0.86 8.95
CA PHE A 38 0.29 -0.35 9.29
C PHE A 38 0.33 -1.33 8.13
N ALA A 39 -0.79 -1.56 7.44
CA ALA A 39 -0.83 -2.40 6.24
C ALA A 39 0.08 -1.86 5.11
N THR A 40 0.07 -0.55 4.89
CA THR A 40 0.94 0.12 3.92
C THR A 40 2.41 -0.03 4.30
N SER A 41 2.74 0.18 5.57
CA SER A 41 4.11 0.02 6.08
C SER A 41 4.57 -1.43 5.98
N SER A 42 3.69 -2.39 6.29
CA SER A 42 3.98 -3.81 6.12
C SER A 42 4.31 -4.15 4.67
N LEU A 43 3.49 -3.66 3.74
CA LEU A 43 3.72 -3.86 2.31
C LEU A 43 5.05 -3.26 1.84
N ASP A 44 5.37 -2.03 2.25
CA ASP A 44 6.66 -1.38 1.95
C ASP A 44 7.85 -2.21 2.45
N LYS A 45 7.76 -2.72 3.67
CA LYS A 45 8.83 -3.56 4.24
C LYS A 45 9.02 -4.84 3.45
N HIS A 46 7.95 -5.50 3.04
CA HIS A 46 8.04 -6.69 2.22
C HIS A 46 8.54 -6.38 0.81
N ILE A 47 8.08 -5.31 0.16
CA ILE A 47 8.63 -4.82 -1.11
C ILE A 47 10.16 -4.68 -0.98
N LYS A 48 10.64 -3.92 0.00
CA LYS A 48 12.08 -3.70 0.21
C LYS A 48 12.85 -5.00 0.50
N ALA A 49 12.27 -5.92 1.28
CA ALA A 49 12.88 -7.21 1.58
C ALA A 49 13.05 -8.10 0.34
N PHE A 50 12.04 -8.12 -0.54
CA PHE A 50 12.09 -8.88 -1.80
C PHE A 50 13.13 -8.33 -2.78
N PHE A 51 13.39 -7.01 -2.75
CA PHE A 51 14.27 -6.35 -3.72
C PHE A 51 15.69 -6.06 -3.20
N ASN A 52 15.92 -6.08 -1.89
CA ASN A 52 17.23 -5.83 -1.31
C ASN A 52 17.72 -6.98 -0.42
N VAL A 53 18.52 -7.88 -1.02
CA VAL A 53 19.06 -9.08 -0.37
C VAL A 53 19.86 -8.77 0.91
N LYS A 54 20.48 -7.58 1.02
CA LYS A 54 21.30 -7.20 2.18
C LYS A 54 20.49 -6.80 3.43
N LEU A 55 19.18 -6.55 3.30
CA LEU A 55 18.31 -6.06 4.38
C LEU A 55 17.16 -7.02 4.75
N SER A 56 17.13 -8.20 4.13
CA SER A 56 15.93 -9.04 4.02
C SER A 56 15.31 -9.46 5.36
N SER A 57 16.09 -9.98 6.32
CA SER A 57 15.50 -10.54 7.55
C SER A 57 14.89 -9.49 8.47
N LYS A 58 15.53 -8.33 8.62
CA LYS A 58 14.99 -7.23 9.44
C LYS A 58 13.71 -6.67 8.84
N GLU A 59 13.71 -6.43 7.53
CA GLU A 59 12.54 -5.86 6.87
C GLU A 59 11.37 -6.87 6.85
N ILE A 60 11.61 -8.17 6.68
CA ILE A 60 10.58 -9.21 6.84
C ILE A 60 9.98 -9.16 8.25
N LEU A 61 10.81 -9.18 9.30
CA LEU A 61 10.31 -9.16 10.68
C LEU A 61 9.55 -7.88 11.03
N LEU A 62 9.95 -6.73 10.48
CA LEU A 62 9.20 -5.48 10.62
C LEU A 62 7.88 -5.52 9.87
N GLY A 63 7.85 -6.10 8.66
CA GLY A 63 6.62 -6.31 7.91
C GLY A 63 5.63 -7.20 8.67
N ASP A 64 6.10 -8.33 9.20
CA ASP A 64 5.30 -9.24 10.03
C ASP A 64 4.76 -8.54 11.28
N PHE A 65 5.58 -7.73 11.95
CA PHE A 65 5.16 -6.91 13.09
C PHE A 65 4.04 -5.93 12.70
N PHE A 66 4.21 -5.16 11.62
CA PHE A 66 3.18 -4.25 11.16
C PHE A 66 1.90 -4.98 10.73
N SER A 67 2.04 -6.20 10.20
CA SER A 67 0.88 -7.05 9.91
C SER A 67 0.10 -7.38 11.17
N PHE A 68 0.79 -7.80 12.22
CA PHE A 68 0.19 -8.04 13.53
C PHE A 68 -0.55 -6.82 14.09
N GLU A 69 0.00 -5.61 13.92
CA GLU A 69 -0.64 -4.38 14.40
C GLU A 69 -1.97 -4.10 13.67
N TYR A 70 -2.02 -4.19 12.33
CA TYR A 70 -3.30 -3.99 11.63
C TYR A 70 -4.32 -5.10 11.95
N TYR A 71 -3.86 -6.34 12.19
CA TYR A 71 -4.74 -7.42 12.65
C TYR A 71 -5.37 -7.08 14.00
N SER A 72 -4.58 -6.54 14.91
CA SER A 72 -5.00 -6.18 16.27
C SER A 72 -6.03 -5.05 16.26
N LEU A 73 -5.89 -4.07 15.37
CA LEU A 73 -6.83 -2.95 15.24
C LEU A 73 -8.23 -3.38 14.78
N PHE A 74 -8.34 -4.44 13.97
CA PHE A 74 -9.62 -4.98 13.47
C PHE A 74 -10.04 -6.31 14.09
N LEU A 75 -9.41 -6.75 15.19
CA LEU A 75 -9.73 -8.03 15.84
C LEU A 75 -11.22 -8.18 16.19
N ASN A 76 -11.87 -7.08 16.54
CA ASN A 76 -13.29 -7.05 16.91
C ASN A 76 -14.24 -6.75 15.73
N ASP A 77 -13.72 -6.50 14.53
CA ASP A 77 -14.49 -6.24 13.31
C ASP A 77 -14.00 -7.14 12.17
N LEU A 78 -14.44 -8.40 12.23
CA LEU A 78 -14.02 -9.46 11.30
C LEU A 78 -14.35 -9.13 9.83
N SER A 79 -15.35 -8.30 9.59
CA SER A 79 -15.70 -7.86 8.23
C SER A 79 -14.60 -6.96 7.65
N LYS A 80 -14.21 -5.91 8.39
CA LYS A 80 -13.10 -5.04 7.99
C LYS A 80 -11.78 -5.79 7.90
N LEU A 81 -11.56 -6.71 8.85
CA LEU A 81 -10.35 -7.54 8.85
C LEU A 81 -10.28 -8.45 7.62
N SER A 82 -11.40 -9.06 7.23
CA SER A 82 -11.49 -9.89 6.04
C SER A 82 -11.16 -9.10 4.77
N LEU A 83 -11.73 -7.89 4.63
CA LEU A 83 -11.44 -7.00 3.50
C LEU A 83 -9.96 -6.62 3.42
N LEU A 84 -9.38 -6.17 4.54
CA LEU A 84 -7.96 -5.81 4.60
C LEU A 84 -7.05 -7.01 4.32
N SER A 85 -7.34 -8.16 4.91
CA SER A 85 -6.58 -9.39 4.68
C SER A 85 -6.64 -9.86 3.23
N SER A 86 -7.79 -9.70 2.57
CA SER A 86 -7.95 -10.03 1.16
C SER A 86 -7.07 -9.16 0.26
N VAL A 87 -7.05 -7.85 0.52
CA VAL A 87 -6.19 -6.89 -0.19
C VAL A 87 -4.71 -7.22 0.05
N MET A 88 -4.30 -7.41 1.30
CA MET A 88 -2.91 -7.74 1.63
C MET A 88 -2.46 -9.07 1.02
N LYS A 89 -3.31 -10.10 1.06
CA LYS A 89 -3.05 -11.38 0.39
C LYS A 89 -2.82 -11.19 -1.10
N LYS A 90 -3.68 -10.44 -1.80
CA LYS A 90 -3.52 -10.16 -3.23
C LYS A 90 -2.16 -9.49 -3.49
N ASN A 91 -1.83 -8.47 -2.71
CA ASN A 91 -0.58 -7.72 -2.87
C ASN A 91 0.66 -8.59 -2.64
N TYR A 92 0.68 -9.42 -1.59
CA TYR A 92 1.81 -10.33 -1.36
C TYR A 92 1.95 -11.40 -2.44
N LEU A 93 0.84 -11.93 -2.96
CA LEU A 93 0.89 -12.85 -4.09
C LEU A 93 1.48 -12.20 -5.34
N LEU A 94 1.23 -10.90 -5.57
CA LEU A 94 1.87 -10.15 -6.65
C LEU A 94 3.38 -10.03 -6.44
N LEU A 95 3.85 -9.76 -5.22
CA LEU A 95 5.30 -9.68 -4.93
C LEU A 95 6.05 -11.00 -5.17
N LEU A 96 5.34 -12.14 -5.12
CA LEU A 96 5.91 -13.45 -5.41
C LEU A 96 5.94 -13.78 -6.91
N LYS A 97 5.29 -12.99 -7.76
CA LYS A 97 5.29 -13.22 -9.21
C LYS A 97 6.64 -12.86 -9.82
N LYS A 98 7.06 -13.66 -10.80
CA LYS A 98 8.30 -13.41 -11.56
C LYS A 98 8.16 -12.35 -12.64
N ASP A 99 6.92 -12.11 -13.07
CA ASP A 99 6.57 -11.13 -14.08
C ASP A 99 5.26 -10.48 -13.67
N ILE A 100 5.25 -9.14 -13.61
CA ILE A 100 4.12 -8.33 -13.16
C ILE A 100 3.79 -7.34 -14.28
N SER A 101 2.54 -7.38 -14.71
CA SER A 101 2.00 -6.47 -15.71
C SER A 101 1.85 -5.04 -15.17
N ASN A 102 1.76 -4.07 -16.07
CA ASN A 102 1.48 -2.68 -15.71
C ASN A 102 0.16 -2.54 -14.92
N LEU A 103 -0.88 -3.28 -15.33
CA LEU A 103 -2.16 -3.34 -14.61
C LEU A 103 -2.02 -3.83 -13.17
N GLU A 104 -1.17 -4.82 -12.93
CA GLU A 104 -0.92 -5.33 -11.57
C GLU A 104 -0.13 -4.35 -10.71
N ILE A 105 0.76 -3.55 -11.32
CA ILE A 105 1.44 -2.44 -10.62
C ILE A 105 0.43 -1.37 -10.22
N ILE A 106 -0.47 -1.01 -11.14
CA ILE A 106 -1.55 -0.05 -10.87
C ILE A 106 -2.42 -0.57 -9.73
N ASP A 107 -2.86 -1.83 -9.79
CA ASP A 107 -3.63 -2.48 -8.74
C ASP A 107 -2.90 -2.44 -7.39
N LEU A 108 -1.61 -2.75 -7.37
CA LEU A 108 -0.79 -2.69 -6.16
C LEU A 108 -0.80 -1.28 -5.57
N ALA A 109 -0.60 -0.26 -6.40
CA ALA A 109 -0.54 1.14 -6.00
C ALA A 109 -1.87 1.65 -5.39
N ILE A 110 -3.00 1.24 -5.96
CA ILE A 110 -4.31 1.80 -5.59
C ILE A 110 -5.14 0.90 -4.65
N SER A 111 -4.73 -0.34 -4.39
CA SER A 111 -5.53 -1.31 -3.62
C SER A 111 -5.83 -0.88 -2.18
N LEU A 112 -4.82 -0.49 -1.40
CA LEU A 112 -4.97 -0.02 -0.03
C LEU A 112 -5.68 1.34 0.10
N PRO A 113 -5.39 2.39 -0.70
CA PRO A 113 -6.18 3.62 -0.64
C PRO A 113 -7.62 3.40 -1.13
N SER A 114 -7.87 2.50 -2.09
CA SER A 114 -9.24 2.12 -2.45
C SER A 114 -9.97 1.47 -1.28
N LEU A 115 -9.29 0.59 -0.54
CA LEU A 115 -9.86 -0.01 0.67
C LEU A 115 -10.14 1.04 1.75
N LEU A 116 -9.25 2.00 1.96
CA LEU A 116 -9.48 3.10 2.89
C LEU A 116 -10.83 3.79 2.58
N PHE A 117 -11.02 4.22 1.33
CA PHE A 117 -12.27 4.86 0.92
C PHE A 117 -13.50 3.94 1.05
N CYS A 118 -13.34 2.66 0.71
CA CYS A 118 -14.39 1.65 0.90
C CYS A 118 -14.81 1.54 2.38
N LEU A 119 -13.86 1.50 3.31
CA LEU A 119 -14.14 1.42 4.75
C LEU A 119 -14.86 2.66 5.31
N TYR A 120 -14.73 3.81 4.64
CA TYR A 120 -15.47 5.04 4.94
C TYR A 120 -16.76 5.19 4.13
N ASN A 121 -17.12 4.20 3.30
CA ASN A 121 -18.24 4.29 2.35
C ASN A 121 -18.17 5.55 1.47
N LYS A 122 -16.96 5.89 1.01
CA LYS A 122 -16.72 7.01 0.09
C LYS A 122 -16.23 6.52 -1.26
N GLU A 123 -16.48 7.32 -2.29
CA GLU A 123 -15.97 7.08 -3.62
C GLU A 123 -14.51 7.52 -3.73
N PHE A 124 -13.65 6.62 -4.20
CA PHE A 124 -12.27 6.94 -4.56
C PHE A 124 -12.23 7.31 -6.03
N SER A 125 -12.19 8.62 -6.30
CA SER A 125 -12.31 9.17 -7.65
C SER A 125 -11.10 8.83 -8.52
N PHE A 126 -11.27 9.00 -9.83
CA PHE A 126 -10.23 8.76 -10.81
C PHE A 126 -8.96 9.59 -10.56
N ASP A 127 -9.13 10.90 -10.33
CA ASP A 127 -8.00 11.82 -10.11
C ASP A 127 -7.18 11.44 -8.87
N GLU A 128 -7.84 10.94 -7.83
CA GLU A 128 -7.15 10.50 -6.61
C GLU A 128 -6.38 9.19 -6.81
N LYS A 129 -6.93 8.27 -7.60
CA LYS A 129 -6.22 7.05 -8.01
C LYS A 129 -4.98 7.40 -8.83
N VAL A 130 -5.08 8.34 -9.77
CA VAL A 130 -3.93 8.84 -10.54
C VAL A 130 -2.91 9.50 -9.62
N PHE A 131 -3.34 10.33 -8.68
CA PHE A 131 -2.46 10.95 -7.68
C PHE A 131 -1.69 9.90 -6.87
N PHE A 132 -2.38 8.87 -6.36
CA PHE A 132 -1.74 7.78 -5.63
C PHE A 132 -0.78 6.95 -6.49
N LEU A 133 -1.15 6.67 -7.73
CA LEU A 133 -0.30 5.97 -8.68
C LEU A 133 1.02 6.71 -8.93
N ARG A 134 0.96 8.04 -9.07
CA ARG A 134 2.15 8.89 -9.22
C ARG A 134 3.05 8.82 -8.00
N ASN A 135 2.49 9.01 -6.80
CA ASN A 135 3.27 8.97 -5.56
C ASN A 135 3.86 7.58 -5.32
N PHE A 136 3.11 6.51 -5.62
CA PHE A 136 3.61 5.14 -5.56
C PHE A 136 4.79 4.93 -6.51
N TYR A 137 4.64 5.33 -7.78
CA TYR A 137 5.71 5.23 -8.76
C TYR A 137 6.96 5.97 -8.30
N ASP A 138 6.83 7.21 -7.83
CA ASP A 138 7.98 7.99 -7.35
C ASP A 138 8.67 7.35 -6.15
N CYS A 139 7.90 6.69 -5.27
CA CYS A 139 8.42 5.98 -4.11
C CYS A 139 9.19 4.71 -4.50
N TYR A 140 8.72 3.99 -5.51
CA TYR A 140 9.17 2.64 -5.82
C TYR A 140 9.87 2.46 -7.17
N LYS A 141 10.03 3.50 -8.01
CA LYS A 141 10.59 3.41 -9.37
C LYS A 141 11.92 2.67 -9.47
N GLU A 142 12.80 2.84 -8.48
CA GLU A 142 14.09 2.16 -8.42
C GLU A 142 13.88 0.64 -8.20
N TYR A 143 13.02 0.27 -7.26
CA TYR A 143 12.68 -1.12 -6.97
C TYR A 143 11.87 -1.79 -8.08
N LEU A 144 10.97 -1.06 -8.74
CA LEU A 144 10.14 -1.56 -9.84
C LEU A 144 10.99 -1.93 -11.05
N SER A 145 12.01 -1.11 -11.37
CA SER A 145 12.92 -1.40 -12.48
C SER A 145 13.72 -2.67 -12.24
N ASP A 146 14.19 -2.88 -11.00
CA ASP A 146 14.91 -4.08 -10.59
C ASP A 146 13.99 -5.33 -10.57
N LEU A 147 12.76 -5.19 -10.08
CA LEU A 147 11.76 -6.26 -10.00
C LEU A 147 11.40 -6.81 -11.38
N LEU A 148 11.12 -5.91 -12.32
CA LEU A 148 10.47 -6.27 -13.57
C LEU A 148 11.47 -6.59 -14.68
N LYS A 149 12.76 -6.32 -14.45
CA LYS A 149 13.83 -6.41 -15.45
C LYS A 149 13.47 -5.71 -16.77
N ARG A 150 12.61 -4.70 -16.68
CA ARG A 150 12.14 -3.85 -17.76
C ARG A 150 11.93 -2.45 -17.20
N GLU A 151 12.06 -1.47 -18.08
CA GLU A 151 11.71 -0.11 -17.74
C GLU A 151 10.18 0.02 -17.65
N VAL A 152 9.71 0.64 -16.57
CA VAL A 152 8.32 1.04 -16.43
C VAL A 152 8.29 2.55 -16.44
N GLN A 153 7.50 3.12 -17.34
CA GLN A 153 7.32 4.56 -17.42
C GLN A 153 5.98 4.93 -16.82
N LEU A 154 5.97 5.93 -15.92
CA LEU A 154 4.76 6.44 -15.29
C LEU A 154 3.68 6.82 -16.32
N GLN A 155 4.08 7.41 -17.44
CA GLN A 155 3.17 7.79 -18.50
C GLN A 155 2.41 6.58 -19.08
N THR A 156 3.09 5.46 -19.30
CA THR A 156 2.47 4.21 -19.76
C THR A 156 1.47 3.68 -18.72
N LEU A 157 1.81 3.72 -17.43
CA LEU A 157 0.89 3.29 -16.37
C LEU A 157 -0.38 4.16 -16.36
N ILE A 158 -0.23 5.47 -16.54
CA ILE A 158 -1.37 6.40 -16.55
C ILE A 158 -2.24 6.19 -17.81
N GLU A 159 -1.63 5.97 -18.97
CA GLU A 159 -2.35 5.71 -20.22
C GLU A 159 -3.15 4.42 -20.16
N GLU A 160 -2.57 3.34 -19.65
CA GLU A 160 -3.29 2.09 -19.43
C GLU A 160 -4.42 2.25 -18.41
N PHE A 161 -4.17 2.99 -17.33
CA PHE A 161 -5.19 3.26 -16.32
C PHE A 161 -6.35 4.09 -16.89
N ASN A 162 -6.06 5.13 -17.67
CA ASN A 162 -7.08 5.91 -18.38
C ASN A 162 -7.90 5.01 -19.32
N PHE A 163 -7.24 4.14 -20.10
CA PHE A 163 -7.92 3.27 -21.06
C PHE A 163 -8.92 2.31 -20.41
N LEU A 164 -8.62 1.81 -19.20
CA LEU A 164 -9.53 0.92 -18.47
C LEU A 164 -10.74 1.62 -17.84
N HIS A 165 -10.68 2.94 -17.69
CA HIS A 165 -11.68 3.73 -16.99
C HIS A 165 -12.36 4.80 -17.86
N ALA A 166 -12.05 4.84 -19.16
CA ALA A 166 -12.75 5.61 -20.19
C ALA A 166 -13.99 4.85 -20.69
#